data_AF-A0A0L0STJ8-F1
#
_entry.id   AF-A0A0L0STJ8-F1
#
_cell.length_a   1.000
_cell.length_b   1.000
_cell.length_c   1.000
_cell.angle_alpha   90.00
_cell.angle_beta   90.00
_cell.angle_gamma   90.00
#
_symmetry.space_group_name_H-M   'P 1'
#
loop_
_entity.id
_entity.type
_entity.pdbx_description
1 polymer ?
#
loop_
_entity_poly.entity_id
_entity_poly.type
_entity_poly.pdbx_seq_one_letter_code
_entity_poly.pdbx_strand_id
1 'polypeptide(L)'
;MHGLQYAFDAFHPESTSEVLADYYVGDLAPEDIIQSSEEFPKRIRKLKEEFFAMGLYESNKLFFATQFGILLTLAAASLSIMALFPTNIPMLLVSAALMGLFWQQCGWLSHDFLHHAVFRNRDMNNLVGYLLGGVFQGFSVSWWKDKHNTHHAQPNRRGLLRRVLPPRSSPRTAT
;
A
#
# COMPACT_ATOMS: atom_id res chain seq x y z
N MET A 1 -26.31 4.95 5.16
CA MET A 1 -24.83 4.95 5.08
C MET A 1 -24.25 5.08 6.49
N HIS A 2 -24.62 4.19 7.41
CA HIS A 2 -24.43 4.35 8.87
C HIS A 2 -23.06 3.86 9.35
N GLY A 3 -21.95 4.25 8.72
CA GLY A 3 -20.64 3.62 8.97
C GLY A 3 -19.40 4.52 8.89
N LEU A 4 -19.55 5.72 8.31
CA LEU A 4 -18.38 6.51 7.89
C LEU A 4 -17.75 7.29 9.04
N GLN A 5 -18.55 7.84 9.97
CA GLN A 5 -18.04 8.67 11.05
C GLN A 5 -17.17 7.86 12.04
N TYR A 6 -17.62 6.68 12.46
CA TYR A 6 -16.87 5.86 13.43
C TYR A 6 -15.54 5.34 12.87
N ALA A 7 -15.51 5.02 11.58
CA ALA A 7 -14.27 4.66 10.91
C ALA A 7 -13.34 5.87 10.81
N PHE A 8 -13.89 7.05 10.49
CA PHE A 8 -13.11 8.28 10.44
C PHE A 8 -12.43 8.57 11.80
N ASP A 9 -13.20 8.62 12.89
CA ASP A 9 -12.71 8.95 14.24
C ASP A 9 -11.73 7.91 14.82
N ALA A 10 -11.81 6.66 14.34
CA ALA A 10 -10.92 5.57 14.74
C ALA A 10 -9.57 5.60 14.00
N PHE A 11 -9.56 6.01 12.74
CA PHE A 11 -8.39 5.92 11.87
C PHE A 11 -7.68 7.25 11.60
N HIS A 12 -8.31 8.39 11.90
CA HIS A 12 -7.72 9.72 11.70
C HIS A 12 -7.40 10.40 13.04
N PRO A 13 -6.23 11.06 13.17
CA PRO A 13 -5.93 11.88 14.33
C PRO A 13 -6.81 13.13 14.36
N GLU A 14 -6.97 13.75 15.54
CA GLU A 14 -7.75 15.00 15.71
C GLU A 14 -7.28 16.12 14.79
N SER A 15 -5.98 16.21 14.52
CA SER A 15 -5.41 17.21 13.59
C SER A 15 -5.95 17.09 12.15
N THR A 16 -6.57 15.96 11.79
CA THR A 16 -7.23 15.82 10.48
C THR A 16 -8.43 16.75 10.35
N SER A 17 -9.07 17.13 11.47
CA SER A 17 -10.18 18.09 11.46
C SER A 17 -9.75 19.45 10.91
N GLU A 18 -8.51 19.88 11.16
CA GLU A 18 -7.94 21.12 10.62
C GLU A 18 -7.84 21.04 9.09
N VAL A 19 -7.40 19.89 8.56
CA VAL A 19 -7.32 19.67 7.10
C VAL A 19 -8.71 19.62 6.48
N LEU A 20 -9.70 19.03 7.16
CA LEU A 20 -11.07 18.96 6.66
C LEU A 20 -11.80 20.30 6.69
N ALA A 21 -11.39 21.24 7.54
CA ALA A 21 -11.98 22.57 7.60
C ALA A 21 -11.87 23.31 6.25
N ASP A 22 -10.78 23.10 5.50
CA ASP A 22 -10.59 23.66 4.15
C ASP A 22 -11.61 23.12 3.13
N TYR A 23 -12.27 22.00 3.44
CA TYR A 23 -13.26 21.34 2.58
C TYR A 23 -14.68 21.42 3.16
N TYR A 24 -14.93 22.31 4.11
CA TYR A 24 -16.25 22.49 4.71
C TYR A 24 -17.27 23.00 3.68
N VAL A 25 -18.38 22.29 3.52
CA VAL A 25 -19.47 22.62 2.58
C VAL A 25 -20.73 23.10 3.30
N GLY A 26 -20.95 22.67 4.55
CA GLY A 26 -22.12 22.98 5.36
C GLY A 26 -22.40 21.90 6.41
N ASP A 27 -23.33 22.20 7.32
CA ASP A 27 -23.74 21.26 8.37
C ASP A 27 -24.83 20.30 7.88
N LEU A 28 -24.87 19.11 8.48
CA LEU A 28 -25.98 18.17 8.29
C LEU A 28 -27.24 18.66 8.99
N ALA A 29 -28.40 18.38 8.42
CA ALA A 29 -29.67 18.59 9.09
C ALA A 29 -29.74 17.71 10.37
N PRO A 30 -30.32 18.19 11.48
CA PRO A 30 -30.34 17.44 12.75
C PRO A 30 -30.85 16.00 12.63
N GLU A 31 -31.83 15.76 11.76
CA GLU A 31 -32.41 14.46 11.45
C GLU A 31 -31.45 13.48 10.73
N ASP A 32 -30.44 14.00 10.05
CA ASP A 32 -29.42 13.22 9.35
C ASP A 32 -28.19 12.95 10.26
N ILE A 33 -28.13 13.58 11.44
CA ILE A 33 -27.07 13.35 12.42
C ILE A 33 -27.28 11.98 13.08
N ILE A 34 -26.52 11.01 12.62
CA ILE A 34 -26.46 9.69 13.25
C ILE A 34 -25.53 9.80 14.46
N GLN A 35 -26.08 9.72 15.68
CA GLN A 35 -25.26 9.64 16.89
C GLN A 35 -24.32 8.42 16.81
N SER A 36 -23.02 8.70 16.86
CA SER A 36 -21.98 7.68 16.87
C SER A 36 -21.89 7.02 18.25
N SER A 37 -21.60 5.71 18.26
CA SER A 37 -21.17 5.03 19.47
C SER A 37 -19.69 5.31 19.71
N GLU A 38 -19.38 5.98 20.82
CA GLU A 38 -18.01 6.23 21.31
C GLU A 38 -17.21 4.94 21.59
N GLU A 39 -17.88 3.80 21.73
CA GLU A 39 -17.25 2.53 22.09
C GLU A 39 -16.32 2.00 21.00
N PHE A 40 -16.70 2.12 19.71
CA PHE A 40 -15.89 1.56 18.63
C PHE A 40 -14.53 2.28 18.48
N PRO A 41 -14.46 3.61 18.33
CA PRO A 41 -13.18 4.32 18.25
C PRO A 41 -12.30 4.09 19.48
N LYS A 42 -12.88 4.06 20.69
CA LYS A 42 -12.15 3.75 21.93
C LYS A 42 -11.52 2.35 21.90
N ARG A 43 -12.27 1.34 21.46
CA ARG A 43 -11.75 -0.04 21.32
C ARG A 43 -10.62 -0.11 20.29
N ILE A 44 -10.71 0.59 19.17
CA ILE A 44 -9.64 0.64 18.16
C ILE A 44 -8.38 1.34 18.70
N ARG A 45 -8.54 2.45 19.43
CA ARG A 45 -7.40 3.15 20.06
C ARG A 45 -6.68 2.25 21.08
N LYS A 46 -7.44 1.60 21.96
CA LYS A 46 -6.90 0.63 22.92
C LYS A 46 -6.14 -0.51 22.23
N LEU A 47 -6.70 -1.08 21.16
CA LEU A 47 -6.03 -2.13 20.39
C LEU A 47 -4.71 -1.65 19.79
N LYS A 48 -4.67 -0.42 19.26
CA LYS A 48 -3.43 0.17 18.74
C LYS A 48 -2.38 0.33 19.84
N GLU A 49 -2.77 0.78 21.03
CA GLU A 49 -1.87 0.88 22.20
C GLU A 49 -1.31 -0.49 22.60
N GLU A 50 -2.14 -1.54 22.64
CA GLU A 50 -1.70 -2.91 22.89
C GLU A 50 -0.69 -3.38 21.83
N PHE A 51 -0.94 -3.08 20.55
CA PHE A 51 -0.03 -3.43 19.45
C PHE A 51 1.31 -2.69 19.54
N PHE A 52 1.29 -1.42 19.96
CA PHE A 52 2.52 -0.66 20.25
C PHE A 52 3.28 -1.26 21.44
N ALA A 53 2.59 -1.62 22.53
CA ALA A 53 3.21 -2.23 23.70
C ALA A 53 3.83 -3.60 23.38
N MET A 54 3.23 -4.36 22.45
CA MET A 54 3.79 -5.63 21.95
C MET A 54 4.90 -5.44 20.91
N GLY A 55 5.22 -4.22 20.49
CA GLY A 55 6.24 -3.95 19.48
C GLY A 55 5.86 -4.42 18.06
N LEU A 56 4.57 -4.64 17.78
CA LEU A 56 4.12 -5.16 16.47
C LEU A 56 4.32 -4.19 15.30
N TYR A 57 4.60 -2.91 15.59
CA TYR A 57 4.96 -1.91 14.59
C TYR A 57 6.47 -1.83 14.33
N GLU A 58 7.29 -2.54 15.12
CA GLU A 58 8.73 -2.55 14.92
C GLU A 58 9.13 -3.59 13.88
N SER A 59 9.80 -3.12 12.84
CA SER A 59 10.12 -3.93 11.68
C SER A 59 11.36 -4.81 11.90
N ASN A 60 11.20 -6.12 11.72
CA ASN A 60 12.29 -7.09 11.83
C ASN A 60 13.28 -7.00 10.65
N LYS A 61 14.42 -6.34 10.86
CA LYS A 61 15.45 -6.12 9.83
C LYS A 61 16.10 -7.40 9.34
N LEU A 62 16.27 -8.39 10.22
CA LEU A 62 16.87 -9.67 9.86
C LEU A 62 15.96 -10.47 8.92
N PHE A 63 14.65 -10.41 9.14
CA PHE A 63 13.67 -10.99 8.22
C PHE A 63 13.82 -10.38 6.82
N PHE A 64 13.80 -9.05 6.69
CA PHE A 64 13.95 -8.40 5.39
C PHE A 64 15.32 -8.68 4.75
N ALA A 65 16.41 -8.69 5.51
CA ALA A 65 17.73 -9.07 5.00
C ALA A 65 17.75 -10.50 4.44
N THR A 66 17.07 -11.43 5.12
CA THR A 66 16.91 -12.83 4.64
C THR A 66 16.12 -12.87 3.34
N GLN A 67 15.04 -12.09 3.22
CA GLN A 67 14.26 -12.02 1.96
C GLN A 67 15.11 -11.47 0.80
N PHE A 68 15.95 -10.46 1.04
CA PHE A 68 16.91 -10.00 0.03
C PHE A 68 17.93 -11.08 -0.34
N GLY A 69 18.42 -11.85 0.63
CA GLY A 69 19.30 -12.98 0.37
C GLY A 69 18.66 -14.04 -0.53
N ILE A 70 17.39 -14.38 -0.27
CA ILE A 70 16.60 -15.29 -1.11
C ILE A 70 16.44 -14.71 -2.52
N LEU A 71 16.08 -13.43 -2.63
CA LEU A 71 15.90 -12.74 -3.91
C LEU A 71 17.18 -12.75 -4.75
N LEU A 72 18.33 -12.42 -4.15
CA LEU A 72 19.64 -12.49 -4.84
C LEU A 72 20.00 -13.92 -5.25
N THR A 73 19.70 -14.91 -4.40
CA THR A 73 19.97 -16.32 -4.69
C THR A 73 19.14 -16.82 -5.87
N LEU A 74 17.85 -16.48 -5.92
CA LEU A 74 16.96 -16.83 -7.04
C LEU A 74 17.44 -16.24 -8.35
N ALA A 75 17.80 -14.94 -8.36
CA ALA A 75 18.31 -14.27 -9.54
C ALA A 75 19.64 -14.89 -10.01
N ALA A 76 20.60 -15.06 -9.10
CA ALA A 76 21.91 -15.63 -9.41
C ALA A 76 21.81 -17.06 -9.93
N ALA A 77 20.99 -17.90 -9.30
CA ALA A 77 20.76 -19.28 -9.74
C ALA A 77 20.11 -19.33 -11.14
N SER A 78 19.07 -18.53 -11.37
CA SER A 78 18.40 -18.45 -12.66
C SER A 78 19.36 -18.04 -13.78
N LEU A 79 20.11 -16.95 -13.58
CA LEU A 79 21.07 -16.44 -14.56
C LEU A 79 22.23 -17.42 -14.79
N SER A 80 22.71 -18.08 -13.75
CA SER A 80 23.78 -19.08 -13.85
C SER A 80 23.34 -20.29 -14.67
N ILE A 81 22.12 -20.81 -14.45
CA ILE A 81 21.59 -21.93 -15.22
C ILE A 81 21.46 -21.54 -16.70
N MET A 82 20.93 -20.34 -16.98
CA MET A 82 20.79 -19.83 -18.35
C MET A 82 22.15 -19.71 -19.06
N ALA A 83 23.19 -19.26 -18.35
CA ALA A 83 24.53 -19.11 -18.90
C ALA A 83 25.27 -20.45 -19.10
N LEU A 84 25.15 -21.38 -18.16
CA LEU A 84 25.85 -22.67 -18.19
C LEU A 84 25.19 -23.70 -19.10
N PHE A 85 23.87 -23.60 -19.30
CA PHE A 85 23.08 -24.58 -20.06
C PHE A 85 22.21 -23.94 -21.16
N PRO A 86 22.80 -23.16 -22.09
CA PRO A 86 22.05 -22.29 -23.01
C PRO A 86 21.19 -23.05 -24.05
N THR A 87 21.41 -24.35 -24.25
CA THR A 87 20.66 -25.17 -25.22
C THR A 87 19.85 -26.29 -24.55
N ASN A 88 19.95 -26.45 -23.22
CA ASN A 88 19.26 -27.51 -22.50
C ASN A 88 17.86 -27.03 -22.06
N ILE A 89 16.84 -27.38 -22.85
CA ILE A 89 15.46 -26.91 -22.65
C ILE A 89 14.94 -27.19 -21.22
N PRO A 90 15.04 -28.40 -20.64
CA PRO A 90 14.65 -28.63 -19.25
C PRO A 90 15.31 -27.66 -18.25
N MET A 91 16.61 -27.40 -18.38
CA MET A 91 17.32 -26.47 -17.48
C MET A 91 16.87 -25.02 -17.69
N LEU A 92 16.59 -24.62 -18.92
CA LEU A 92 16.04 -23.29 -19.21
C LEU A 92 14.64 -23.11 -18.60
N LEU A 93 13.81 -24.16 -18.56
CA LEU A 93 12.51 -24.10 -17.88
C LEU A 93 12.67 -23.92 -16.36
N VAL A 94 13.65 -24.59 -15.75
CA VAL A 94 13.99 -24.37 -14.33
C VAL A 94 14.48 -22.95 -14.10
N SER A 95 15.36 -22.43 -14.96
CA SER A 95 15.84 -21.05 -14.90
C SER A 95 14.68 -20.05 -14.99
N ALA A 96 13.74 -20.26 -15.93
CA ALA A 96 12.56 -19.42 -16.09
C ALA A 96 11.64 -19.45 -14.85
N ALA A 97 11.44 -20.63 -14.24
CA ALA A 97 10.66 -20.76 -13.01
C ALA A 97 11.30 -20.00 -11.84
N LEU A 98 12.63 -20.10 -11.67
CA LEU A 98 13.36 -19.35 -10.64
C LEU A 98 13.28 -17.83 -10.86
N MET A 99 13.37 -17.38 -12.11
CA MET A 99 13.19 -15.95 -12.43
C MET A 99 11.75 -15.49 -12.16
N GLY A 100 10.76 -16.33 -12.47
CA GLY A 100 9.36 -16.08 -12.12
C GLY A 100 9.16 -15.89 -10.61
N LEU A 101 9.80 -16.74 -9.80
CA LEU A 101 9.79 -16.61 -8.33
C LEU A 101 10.50 -15.34 -7.87
N PHE A 102 11.64 -14.98 -8.48
CA PHE A 102 12.34 -13.72 -8.20
C PHE A 102 11.42 -12.50 -8.38
N TRP A 103 10.74 -12.41 -9.52
CA TRP A 103 9.80 -11.31 -9.81
C TRP A 103 8.60 -11.33 -8.85
N GLN A 104 8.05 -12.50 -8.57
CA GLN A 104 6.96 -12.62 -7.60
C GLN A 104 7.38 -12.11 -6.22
N GLN A 105 8.59 -12.41 -5.75
CA GLN A 105 9.12 -11.90 -4.48
C GLN A 105 9.42 -10.40 -4.52
N CYS A 106 9.92 -9.87 -5.65
CA CYS A 106 10.07 -8.42 -5.84
C CYS A 106 8.75 -7.68 -5.61
N GLY A 107 7.63 -8.21 -6.11
CA GLY A 107 6.31 -7.62 -5.93
C GLY A 107 5.89 -7.50 -4.46
N TRP A 108 6.05 -8.57 -3.67
CA TRP A 108 5.71 -8.57 -2.24
C TRP A 108 6.63 -7.67 -1.42
N LEU A 109 7.93 -7.72 -1.65
CA LEU A 109 8.86 -6.83 -0.95
C LEU A 109 8.57 -5.37 -1.33
N SER A 110 8.35 -5.07 -2.61
CA SER A 110 7.96 -3.74 -3.06
C SER A 110 6.69 -3.27 -2.34
N HIS A 111 5.69 -4.13 -2.15
CA HIS A 111 4.47 -3.80 -1.41
C HIS A 111 4.79 -3.35 0.02
N ASP A 112 5.59 -4.12 0.77
CA ASP A 112 5.91 -3.84 2.16
C ASP A 112 6.72 -2.54 2.33
N PHE A 113 7.68 -2.31 1.42
CA PHE A 113 8.44 -1.07 1.37
C PHE A 113 7.54 0.12 1.04
N LEU A 114 6.62 0.01 0.08
CA LEU A 114 5.74 1.12 -0.32
C LEU A 114 4.63 1.41 0.69
N HIS A 115 4.35 0.49 1.61
CA HIS A 115 3.58 0.72 2.84
C HIS A 115 4.38 1.34 3.98
N HIS A 116 5.68 1.56 3.78
CA HIS A 116 6.59 2.10 4.78
C HIS A 116 6.72 1.24 6.04
N ALA A 117 6.55 -0.07 5.90
CA ALA A 117 6.62 -1.02 7.02
C ALA A 117 8.06 -1.42 7.37
N VAL A 118 9.07 -1.00 6.60
CA VAL A 118 10.46 -1.47 6.80
C VAL A 118 11.32 -0.45 7.52
N PHE A 119 11.57 0.71 6.92
CA PHE A 119 12.37 1.77 7.56
C PHE A 119 11.49 2.82 8.23
N ARG A 120 12.03 3.51 9.25
CA ARG A 120 11.38 4.72 9.79
C ARG A 120 11.43 5.88 8.79
N ASN A 121 12.49 5.93 7.96
CA ASN A 121 12.63 6.91 6.89
C ASN A 121 11.77 6.52 5.67
N ARG A 122 10.81 7.38 5.29
CA ARG A 122 9.88 7.11 4.18
C ARG A 122 10.56 7.14 2.81
N ASP A 123 11.60 7.95 2.64
CA ASP A 123 12.32 8.07 1.38
C ASP A 123 13.16 6.84 1.09
N MET A 124 13.81 6.26 2.11
CA MET A 124 14.51 4.99 1.97
C MET A 124 13.57 3.88 1.54
N ASN A 125 12.39 3.81 2.14
CA ASN A 125 11.35 2.86 1.75
C ASN A 125 10.90 3.08 0.30
N ASN A 126 10.62 4.32 -0.09
CA ASN A 126 10.23 4.66 -1.46
C ASN A 126 11.31 4.26 -2.46
N LEU A 127 12.58 4.56 -2.19
CA LEU A 127 13.71 4.22 -3.07
C LEU A 127 13.78 2.72 -3.33
N VAL A 128 13.72 1.90 -2.27
CA VAL A 128 13.75 0.44 -2.40
C VAL A 128 12.50 -0.07 -3.12
N GLY A 129 11.33 0.49 -2.82
CA GLY A 129 10.09 0.17 -3.53
C GLY A 129 10.14 0.50 -5.02
N TYR A 130 10.77 1.62 -5.42
CA TYR A 130 10.98 1.97 -6.83
C TYR A 130 11.94 1.02 -7.52
N LEU A 131 13.00 0.57 -6.84
CA LEU A 131 13.91 -0.43 -7.39
C LEU A 131 13.19 -1.76 -7.63
N LEU A 132 12.51 -2.29 -6.62
CA LEU A 132 11.86 -3.60 -6.70
C LEU A 132 10.62 -3.59 -7.62
N GLY A 133 9.73 -2.61 -7.47
CA GLY A 133 8.49 -2.54 -8.24
C GLY A 133 8.64 -1.86 -9.59
N GLY A 134 9.42 -0.78 -9.66
CA GLY A 134 9.64 -0.03 -10.88
C GLY A 134 10.66 -0.69 -11.80
N VAL A 135 11.87 -0.95 -11.30
CA VAL A 135 12.98 -1.47 -12.13
C VAL A 135 12.83 -2.97 -12.38
N PHE A 136 12.70 -3.78 -11.32
CA PHE A 136 12.67 -5.24 -11.49
C PHE A 136 11.33 -5.76 -11.97
N GLN A 137 10.21 -5.22 -11.47
CA GLN A 137 8.87 -5.68 -11.86
C GLN A 137 8.25 -4.89 -13.02
N GLY A 138 8.72 -3.67 -13.30
CA GLY A 138 8.28 -2.88 -14.45
C GLY A 138 6.93 -2.17 -14.29
N PHE A 139 6.36 -2.07 -13.09
CA PHE A 139 5.08 -1.37 -12.89
C PHE A 139 5.27 0.08 -12.42
N SER A 140 4.28 0.94 -12.73
CA SER A 140 4.25 2.29 -12.19
C SER A 140 3.92 2.26 -10.70
N VAL A 141 4.94 2.52 -9.87
CA VAL A 141 4.79 2.56 -8.40
C VAL A 141 3.75 3.58 -7.96
N SER A 142 3.70 4.76 -8.60
CA SER A 142 2.70 5.78 -8.26
C SER A 142 1.27 5.31 -8.54
N TRP A 143 1.03 4.69 -9.70
CA TRP A 143 -0.27 4.10 -10.03
C TRP A 143 -0.64 2.99 -9.05
N TRP A 144 0.32 2.12 -8.73
CA TRP A 144 0.10 1.04 -7.78
C TRP A 144 -0.28 1.59 -6.41
N LYS A 145 0.46 2.58 -5.88
CA LYS A 145 0.17 3.21 -4.57
C LYS A 145 -1.23 3.82 -4.54
N ASP A 146 -1.61 4.56 -5.58
CA ASP A 146 -2.93 5.19 -5.68
C ASP A 146 -4.07 4.15 -5.61
N LYS A 147 -4.00 3.12 -6.45
CA LYS A 147 -5.01 2.06 -6.50
C LYS A 147 -5.03 1.23 -5.22
N HIS A 148 -3.87 0.90 -4.70
CA HIS A 148 -3.71 0.00 -3.56
C HIS A 148 -4.11 0.67 -2.24
N ASN A 149 -3.73 1.94 -2.03
CA ASN A 149 -4.17 2.71 -0.87
C ASN A 149 -5.68 2.94 -0.90
N THR A 150 -6.26 3.20 -2.07
CA THR A 150 -7.72 3.31 -2.23
C THR A 150 -8.43 2.00 -1.85
N HIS A 151 -7.87 0.86 -2.26
CA HIS A 151 -8.41 -0.45 -1.88
C HIS A 151 -8.37 -0.67 -0.36
N HIS A 152 -7.28 -0.33 0.31
CA HIS A 152 -7.16 -0.47 1.77
C HIS A 152 -8.00 0.53 2.57
N ALA A 153 -8.24 1.72 2.03
CA ALA A 153 -9.13 2.70 2.65
C ALA A 153 -10.59 2.25 2.61
N GLN A 154 -10.98 1.48 1.58
CA GLN A 154 -12.36 1.02 1.38
C GLN A 154 -12.41 -0.43 0.88
N PRO A 155 -12.03 -1.41 1.72
CA PRO A 155 -12.08 -2.81 1.32
C PRO A 155 -13.53 -3.20 1.01
N ASN A 156 -13.73 -3.98 -0.06
CA ASN A 156 -15.02 -4.56 -0.45
C ASN A 156 -16.13 -3.60 -0.93
N ARG A 157 -15.82 -2.36 -1.34
CA ARG A 157 -16.77 -1.53 -2.11
C ARG A 157 -16.67 -1.81 -3.61
N ARG A 158 -17.75 -2.32 -4.22
CA ARG A 158 -17.85 -2.47 -5.69
C ARG A 158 -18.08 -1.08 -6.32
N GLY A 159 -17.31 -0.74 -7.35
CA GLY A 159 -17.58 0.43 -8.22
C GLY A 159 -16.67 1.65 -8.08
N LEU A 160 -15.74 1.71 -7.11
CA LEU A 160 -14.90 2.89 -6.89
C LEU A 160 -13.69 3.02 -7.85
N LEU A 161 -13.42 2.03 -8.70
CA LEU A 161 -12.28 2.07 -9.63
C LEU A 161 -12.53 2.98 -10.86
N ARG A 162 -13.69 3.65 -10.95
CA ARG A 162 -14.04 4.55 -12.06
C ARG A 162 -14.16 5.99 -11.54
N ARG A 163 -13.13 6.79 -11.85
CA ARG A 163 -12.97 8.27 -11.66
C ARG A 163 -12.74 8.76 -10.22
N VAL A 164 -11.48 9.01 -9.90
CA VAL A 164 -11.04 9.91 -8.81
C VAL A 164 -10.88 11.37 -9.30
N LEU A 165 -10.98 11.62 -10.61
CA LEU A 165 -10.95 12.98 -11.15
C LEU A 165 -12.38 13.45 -11.46
N PRO A 166 -12.87 14.55 -10.86
CA PRO A 166 -14.07 15.20 -11.34
C PRO A 166 -13.86 15.61 -12.81
N PRO A 167 -14.90 15.55 -13.66
CA PRO A 167 -14.79 16.13 -15.00
C PRO A 167 -14.40 17.60 -14.84
N ARG A 168 -13.38 18.05 -15.59
CA ARG A 168 -13.09 19.49 -15.72
C ARG A 168 -14.42 20.19 -15.99
N SER A 169 -14.81 21.10 -15.10
CA SER A 169 -15.89 22.03 -15.42
C SER A 169 -15.52 22.69 -16.74
N SER A 170 -16.49 22.73 -17.64
CA SER A 170 -16.38 23.43 -18.92
C SER A 170 -15.85 24.85 -18.68
N PRO A 171 -15.11 25.44 -19.64
CA PRO A 171 -14.69 26.83 -19.53
C PRO A 171 -15.90 27.69 -19.19
N ARG A 172 -15.82 28.46 -18.10
CA ARG A 172 -16.81 29.53 -17.86
C ARG A 172 -16.78 30.41 -19.10
N THR A 173 -17.87 30.44 -19.85
CA THR A 173 -18.10 31.45 -20.86
C THR A 173 -18.05 32.80 -20.17
N ALA A 174 -17.04 33.60 -20.49
CA ALA A 174 -17.04 35.01 -20.16
C ALA A 174 -18.12 35.69 -20.99
N THR A 175 -19.16 36.16 -20.32
CA THR A 175 -20.09 37.19 -20.80
C THR A 175 -20.34 38.13 -19.63
#